data_AF-A0A2V4ULU4-F1
#
_entry.id   AF-A0A2V4ULU4-F1
#
_cell.length_a   1.000
_cell.length_b   1.000
_cell.length_c   1.000
_cell.angle_alpha   90.00
_cell.angle_beta   90.00
_cell.angle_gamma   90.00
#
_symmetry.space_group_name_H-M   'P 1'
#
loop_
_entity.id
_entity.type
_entity.pdbx_description
1 polymer ?
#
loop_
_entity_poly.entity_id
_entity_poly.type
_entity_poly.pdbx_seq_one_letter_code
_entity_poly.pdbx_strand_id
1 'polypeptide(L)'
;MTLPVLKSASLVSVILLAATACAQPSSADAKSNDLTQSSQHSQTVEAVSATVDKQLRQVLTQAGIKTQITSIVPSNLPNMYQVNLAGQLPLHITEDGRYVIQGELQKNPSKRVVTKTPARSTSAQVGKPVSASVKSDMLANMAALKNMSAKTPFFYTAVPGVIWGATLEGVPFLLSDDAQYITDGEISVIENGQFIGLDEAFEALKNQSVFATLDKSQLITYPATSKERAVIYVADDVNCPYCRRLHQQIPMLNTKGVTVNVIGYPIYEASPAQMRGIWCQADESSRRKAFDKAMLAGQMTPAPASCNTDHITPNREKAAGLAVMATPAIYREDGVLYQASFESPEFLEFLGVE
;
A
#
# COMPACT_ATOMS: atom_id res chain seq x y z
N MET A 1 39.63 32.72 25.68
CA MET A 1 38.79 32.85 26.89
C MET A 1 38.32 31.46 27.27
N THR A 2 38.95 30.91 28.30
CA THR A 2 38.66 29.63 28.96
C THR A 2 37.79 29.90 30.19
N LEU A 3 36.81 29.04 30.49
CA LEU A 3 36.15 28.81 31.81
C LEU A 3 34.93 27.84 31.64
N PRO A 4 34.46 27.10 32.66
CA PRO A 4 34.96 25.76 32.95
C PRO A 4 33.89 24.66 33.08
N VAL A 5 34.42 23.44 33.24
CA VAL A 5 33.79 22.16 33.61
C VAL A 5 33.10 22.21 34.98
N LEU A 6 31.89 21.64 35.08
CA LEU A 6 31.33 21.15 36.35
C LEU A 6 31.03 19.65 36.29
N LYS A 7 31.64 18.90 37.22
CA LYS A 7 31.33 17.52 37.59
C LYS A 7 30.33 17.52 38.74
N SER A 8 29.40 16.56 38.78
CA SER A 8 28.69 16.08 39.98
C SER A 8 28.13 14.70 39.63
N ALA A 9 28.76 13.59 40.05
CA ALA A 9 28.72 12.95 41.36
C ALA A 9 27.42 12.13 41.59
N SER A 10 27.64 10.82 41.68
CA SER A 10 26.69 9.71 41.77
C SER A 10 25.79 9.72 43.00
N LEU A 11 24.61 9.10 42.88
CA LEU A 11 23.91 8.47 44.00
C LEU A 11 23.33 7.13 43.56
N VAL A 12 24.04 6.08 43.96
CA VAL A 12 23.62 4.68 43.94
C VAL A 12 22.69 4.49 45.13
N SER A 13 21.46 4.02 44.90
CA SER A 13 20.60 3.48 45.96
C SER A 13 20.45 1.98 45.76
N VAL A 14 21.08 1.25 46.67
CA VAL A 14 20.95 -0.18 46.92
C VAL A 14 19.76 -0.37 47.86
N ILE A 15 18.80 -1.23 47.50
CA ILE A 15 17.79 -1.75 48.42
C ILE A 15 18.00 -3.26 48.56
N LEU A 16 18.35 -3.68 49.78
CA LEU A 16 18.50 -5.07 50.21
C LEU A 16 17.16 -5.68 50.67
N LEU A 17 16.99 -6.93 50.26
CA LEU A 17 16.26 -8.09 50.82
C LEU A 17 15.45 -7.96 52.13
N ALA A 18 14.27 -8.60 52.12
CA ALA A 18 13.81 -9.46 53.21
C ALA A 18 12.97 -10.64 52.67
N ALA A 19 13.24 -11.84 53.17
CA ALA A 19 12.57 -13.09 52.87
C ALA A 19 11.65 -13.54 54.03
N THR A 20 10.85 -14.57 53.75
CA THR A 20 10.11 -15.48 54.65
C THR A 20 8.74 -15.04 55.18
N ALA A 21 7.70 -15.81 54.82
CA ALA A 21 6.97 -16.66 55.77
C ALA A 21 5.98 -17.58 55.03
N CYS A 22 6.07 -18.88 55.30
CA CYS A 22 5.08 -19.90 54.94
C CYS A 22 3.90 -19.86 55.92
N ALA A 23 2.68 -20.15 55.45
CA ALA A 23 1.58 -20.62 56.31
C ALA A 23 0.57 -21.47 55.53
N GLN A 24 0.55 -22.78 55.84
CA GLN A 24 -0.63 -23.68 55.80
C GLN A 24 -0.84 -24.14 57.24
N PRO A 25 -2.10 -24.39 57.71
CA PRO A 25 -2.83 -25.66 57.48
C PRO A 25 -4.34 -25.38 57.22
N SER A 26 -5.27 -26.30 56.94
CA SER A 26 -5.49 -27.68 57.41
C SER A 26 -6.48 -28.44 56.51
N SER A 27 -6.35 -29.76 56.50
CA SER A 27 -7.22 -30.77 55.88
C SER A 27 -8.37 -31.24 56.78
N ALA A 28 -9.57 -31.42 56.22
CA ALA A 28 -10.69 -32.33 56.56
C ALA A 28 -11.96 -31.76 55.87
N ASP A 29 -12.87 -32.46 55.20
CA ASP A 29 -13.24 -33.86 55.14
C ASP A 29 -13.91 -34.18 53.78
N ALA A 30 -13.89 -35.46 53.43
CA ALA A 30 -14.46 -36.04 52.21
C ALA A 30 -15.99 -36.17 52.24
N LYS A 31 -16.65 -36.04 51.07
CA LYS A 31 -17.57 -37.03 50.47
C LYS A 31 -18.07 -36.63 49.07
N SER A 32 -17.91 -37.58 48.15
CA SER A 32 -18.51 -37.82 46.82
C SER A 32 -19.93 -37.22 46.60
N ASN A 33 -20.40 -36.81 45.41
CA ASN A 33 -20.36 -37.45 44.09
C ASN A 33 -20.92 -36.50 42.98
N ASP A 34 -20.37 -36.63 41.77
CA ASP A 34 -20.92 -36.46 40.41
C ASP A 34 -21.70 -35.21 39.90
N LEU A 35 -21.07 -34.63 38.87
CA LEU A 35 -21.58 -34.26 37.54
C LEU A 35 -22.70 -33.21 37.43
N THR A 36 -22.31 -32.00 36.99
CA THR A 36 -22.65 -31.50 35.64
C THR A 36 -21.81 -30.27 35.31
N GLN A 37 -20.93 -30.42 34.32
CA GLN A 37 -20.18 -29.34 33.70
C GLN A 37 -21.12 -28.49 32.82
N SER A 38 -21.17 -27.19 33.04
CA SER A 38 -21.48 -26.22 31.99
C SER A 38 -20.21 -25.43 31.69
N SER A 39 -19.62 -25.74 30.54
CA SER A 39 -18.37 -25.21 30.02
C SER A 39 -18.44 -23.70 29.77
N GLN A 40 -17.46 -23.00 30.35
CA GLN A 40 -17.08 -21.65 29.96
C GLN A 40 -16.46 -21.68 28.55
N HIS A 41 -16.95 -20.84 27.65
CA HIS A 41 -16.28 -20.50 26.39
C HIS A 41 -15.22 -19.42 26.70
N SER A 42 -14.04 -19.84 27.15
CA SER A 42 -12.82 -19.03 27.03
C SER A 42 -12.21 -19.34 25.67
N GLN A 43 -12.18 -18.35 24.77
CA GLN A 43 -11.44 -18.42 23.52
C GLN A 43 -9.96 -18.59 23.83
N THR A 44 -9.47 -19.82 23.75
CA THR A 44 -8.04 -20.12 23.74
C THR A 44 -7.45 -19.64 22.42
N VAL A 45 -6.42 -18.78 22.50
CA VAL A 45 -5.55 -18.51 21.35
C VAL A 45 -4.99 -19.85 20.89
N GLU A 46 -5.41 -20.31 19.72
CA GLU A 46 -5.04 -21.61 19.19
C GLU A 46 -3.51 -21.62 18.95
N ALA A 47 -2.80 -22.51 19.64
CA ALA A 47 -1.35 -22.58 19.53
C ALA A 47 -0.93 -23.02 18.11
N VAL A 48 0.14 -22.44 17.58
CA VAL A 48 0.69 -22.82 16.27
C VAL A 48 1.10 -24.30 16.31
N SER A 49 0.69 -25.07 15.30
CA SER A 49 1.08 -26.48 15.23
C SER A 49 2.59 -26.62 15.04
N ALA A 50 3.19 -27.68 15.61
CA ALA A 50 4.62 -27.93 15.47
C ALA A 50 5.07 -28.10 14.01
N THR A 51 4.17 -28.61 13.15
CA THR A 51 4.40 -28.74 11.71
C THR A 51 4.54 -27.38 11.04
N VAL A 52 3.61 -26.45 11.31
CA VAL A 52 3.63 -25.09 10.74
C VAL A 52 4.84 -24.31 11.25
N ASP A 53 5.14 -24.36 12.56
CA ASP A 53 6.33 -23.69 13.12
C ASP A 53 7.62 -24.19 12.44
N LYS A 54 7.79 -25.52 12.31
CA LYS A 54 8.97 -26.09 11.64
C LYS A 54 9.06 -25.66 10.17
N GLN A 55 7.95 -25.71 9.44
CA GLN A 55 7.88 -25.31 8.03
C GLN A 55 8.28 -23.84 7.84
N LEU A 56 7.65 -22.92 8.59
CA LEU A 56 7.90 -21.49 8.44
C LEU A 56 9.34 -21.11 8.81
N ARG A 57 9.92 -21.73 9.86
CA ARG A 57 11.35 -21.57 10.18
C ARG A 57 12.25 -22.00 9.04
N GLN A 58 11.93 -23.13 8.40
CA GLN A 58 12.69 -23.63 7.26
C GLN A 58 12.59 -22.68 6.06
N VAL A 59 11.38 -22.25 5.69
CA VAL A 59 11.15 -21.32 4.58
C VAL A 59 11.92 -20.02 4.79
N LEU A 60 11.83 -19.40 5.97
CA LEU A 60 12.51 -18.16 6.27
C LEU A 60 14.03 -18.30 6.27
N THR A 61 14.56 -19.41 6.80
CA THR A 61 16.01 -19.70 6.78
C THR A 61 16.50 -19.85 5.35
N GLN A 62 15.75 -20.58 4.49
CA GLN A 62 16.06 -20.74 3.08
C GLN A 62 16.01 -19.42 2.32
N ALA A 63 15.02 -18.57 2.62
CA ALA A 63 14.87 -17.21 2.09
C ALA A 63 15.96 -16.23 2.56
N GLY A 64 16.91 -16.69 3.39
CA GLY A 64 18.06 -15.89 3.80
C GLY A 64 17.87 -15.11 5.10
N ILE A 65 16.79 -15.34 5.86
CA ILE A 65 16.60 -14.75 7.19
C ILE A 65 17.56 -15.42 8.17
N LYS A 66 18.59 -14.67 8.58
CA LYS A 66 19.64 -15.13 9.51
C LYS A 66 19.36 -14.80 10.97
N THR A 67 18.43 -13.86 11.21
CA THR A 67 18.06 -13.42 12.55
C THR A 67 17.39 -14.56 13.33
N GLN A 68 17.65 -14.66 14.62
CA GLN A 68 17.03 -15.66 15.47
C GLN A 68 15.50 -15.44 15.55
N ILE A 69 14.73 -16.45 15.12
CA ILE A 69 13.28 -16.50 15.30
C ILE A 69 12.97 -16.88 16.74
N THR A 70 12.47 -15.93 17.53
CA THR A 70 12.19 -16.10 18.97
C THR A 70 10.86 -16.81 19.20
N SER A 71 9.84 -16.54 18.37
CA SER A 71 8.54 -17.20 18.44
C SER A 71 7.77 -17.06 17.12
N ILE A 72 6.85 -17.98 16.88
CA ILE A 72 5.86 -17.91 15.81
C ILE A 72 4.48 -18.07 16.47
N VAL A 73 3.60 -17.11 16.27
CA VAL A 73 2.25 -17.05 16.88
C VAL A 73 1.21 -16.67 15.83
N PRO A 74 -0.10 -16.92 16.05
CA PRO A 74 -1.13 -16.40 15.14
C PRO A 74 -1.02 -14.87 15.00
N SER A 75 -1.15 -14.36 13.78
CA SER A 75 -1.17 -12.93 13.49
C SER A 75 -2.54 -12.32 13.78
N ASN A 76 -2.58 -11.02 14.06
CA ASN A 76 -3.82 -10.24 14.05
C ASN A 76 -4.31 -9.94 12.62
N LEU A 77 -3.48 -10.17 11.60
CA LEU A 77 -3.92 -10.24 10.20
C LEU A 77 -4.52 -11.63 9.91
N PRO A 78 -5.70 -11.73 9.26
CA PRO A 78 -6.30 -13.00 8.90
C PRO A 78 -5.36 -13.86 8.03
N ASN A 79 -5.33 -15.17 8.29
CA ASN A 79 -4.55 -16.17 7.52
C ASN A 79 -3.02 -15.95 7.54
N MET A 80 -2.51 -15.33 8.58
CA MET A 80 -1.08 -15.11 8.74
C MET A 80 -0.60 -15.52 10.14
N TYR A 81 0.69 -15.76 10.25
CA TYR A 81 1.43 -15.97 11.49
C TYR A 81 2.38 -14.80 11.71
N GLN A 82 2.48 -14.31 12.93
CA GLN A 82 3.51 -13.36 13.34
C GLN A 82 4.77 -14.11 13.77
N VAL A 83 5.87 -13.81 13.11
CA VAL A 83 7.21 -14.32 13.37
C VAL A 83 8.00 -13.21 14.05
N ASN A 84 8.33 -13.44 15.32
CA ASN A 84 9.10 -12.49 16.11
C ASN A 84 10.59 -12.77 15.91
N LEU A 85 11.33 -11.74 15.52
CA LEU A 85 12.77 -11.80 15.26
C LEU A 85 13.53 -11.07 16.37
N ALA A 86 14.66 -11.62 16.80
CA ALA A 86 15.49 -10.99 17.83
C ALA A 86 16.04 -9.64 17.34
N GLY A 87 15.62 -8.54 17.98
CA GLY A 87 16.12 -7.19 17.69
C GLY A 87 15.67 -6.60 16.36
N GLN A 88 14.64 -7.16 15.73
CA GLN A 88 14.07 -6.68 14.46
C GLN A 88 12.54 -6.61 14.54
N LEU A 89 11.93 -5.83 13.64
CA LEU A 89 10.48 -5.81 13.48
C LEU A 89 9.95 -7.21 13.13
N PRO A 90 8.73 -7.56 13.58
CA PRO A 90 8.13 -8.85 13.25
C PRO A 90 7.85 -8.96 11.76
N LEU A 91 7.73 -10.21 11.31
CA LEU A 91 7.19 -10.55 10.00
C LEU A 91 5.81 -11.17 10.20
N HIS A 92 4.87 -10.87 9.31
CA HIS A 92 3.62 -11.60 9.19
C HIS A 92 3.71 -12.45 7.94
N ILE A 93 3.56 -13.77 8.06
CA ILE A 93 3.75 -14.72 6.96
C ILE A 93 2.53 -15.62 6.78
N THR A 94 2.13 -15.91 5.54
CA THR A 94 1.07 -16.88 5.26
C THR A 94 1.48 -18.31 5.67
N GLU A 95 0.51 -19.18 5.93
CA GLU A 95 0.76 -20.57 6.35
C GLU A 95 1.66 -21.35 5.36
N ASP A 96 1.49 -21.09 4.07
CA ASP A 96 2.29 -21.69 2.99
C ASP A 96 3.70 -21.09 2.88
N GLY A 97 3.99 -20.00 3.61
CA GLY A 97 5.28 -19.32 3.60
C GLY A 97 5.49 -18.38 2.41
N ARG A 98 4.50 -18.19 1.54
CA ARG A 98 4.66 -17.46 0.27
C ARG A 98 4.64 -15.95 0.42
N TYR A 99 3.72 -15.40 1.22
CA TYR A 99 3.55 -13.95 1.35
C TYR A 99 4.02 -13.48 2.71
N VAL A 100 4.81 -12.41 2.73
CA VAL A 100 5.39 -11.83 3.93
C VAL A 100 5.08 -10.33 3.98
N ILE A 101 4.68 -9.84 5.15
CA ILE A 101 4.53 -8.42 5.46
C ILE A 101 5.45 -8.12 6.63
N GLN A 102 6.41 -7.22 6.44
CA GLN A 102 7.28 -6.77 7.52
C GLN A 102 6.68 -5.53 8.19
N GLY A 103 6.66 -5.50 9.52
CA GLY A 103 6.26 -4.32 10.28
C GLY A 103 5.33 -4.63 11.44
N GLU A 104 5.07 -3.61 12.27
CA GLU A 104 4.13 -3.72 13.38
C GLU A 104 2.68 -3.56 12.89
N LEU A 105 1.75 -4.26 13.55
CA LEU A 105 0.32 -4.03 13.37
C LEU A 105 -0.16 -2.99 14.37
N GLN A 106 -0.60 -1.85 13.85
CA GLN A 106 -1.25 -0.81 14.63
C GLN A 106 -2.74 -1.13 14.76
N LYS A 107 -3.26 -1.08 15.98
CA LYS A 107 -4.71 -1.20 16.21
C LYS A 107 -5.41 0.05 15.69
N ASN A 108 -6.43 -0.13 14.86
CA ASN A 108 -7.30 0.98 14.46
C ASN A 108 -7.99 1.58 15.71
N PRO A 109 -7.87 2.89 15.96
CA PRO A 109 -8.48 3.54 17.12
C PRO A 109 -10.01 3.60 17.05
N SER A 110 -10.61 3.30 15.89
CA SER A 110 -12.05 3.29 15.68
C SER A 110 -12.70 2.11 16.41
N LYS A 111 -13.89 2.34 16.98
CA LYS A 111 -14.72 1.26 17.51
C LYS A 111 -15.23 0.40 16.34
N ARG A 112 -15.05 -0.92 16.44
CA ARG A 112 -15.67 -1.88 15.51
C ARG A 112 -17.19 -1.80 15.65
N VAL A 113 -17.88 -1.40 14.58
CA VAL A 113 -19.35 -1.30 14.51
C VAL A 113 -19.94 -2.37 13.61
N VAL A 114 -19.26 -2.70 12.51
CA VAL A 114 -19.59 -3.86 11.67
C VAL A 114 -18.79 -5.06 12.17
N THR A 115 -19.49 -6.03 12.74
CA THR A 115 -18.86 -7.23 13.33
C THR A 115 -18.85 -8.44 12.42
N LYS A 116 -19.67 -8.41 11.36
CA LYS A 116 -19.73 -9.46 10.35
C LYS A 116 -18.40 -9.50 9.59
N THR A 117 -17.73 -10.65 9.62
CA THR A 117 -16.55 -10.88 8.79
C THR A 117 -16.95 -10.95 7.33
N PRO A 118 -16.32 -10.19 6.43
CA PRO A 118 -16.55 -10.30 5.00
C PRO A 118 -16.24 -11.71 4.48
N ALA A 119 -16.87 -12.09 3.36
CA ALA A 119 -16.38 -13.23 2.61
C ALA A 119 -14.97 -12.90 2.11
N ARG A 120 -13.99 -13.76 2.45
CA ARG A 120 -12.59 -13.55 2.08
C ARG A 120 -12.43 -13.59 0.56
N SER A 121 -11.48 -12.81 0.06
CA SER A 121 -11.18 -12.73 -1.37
C SER A 121 -10.68 -14.06 -1.92
N THR A 122 -10.94 -14.25 -3.22
CA THR A 122 -10.37 -15.34 -4.02
C THR A 122 -9.22 -14.82 -4.88
N SER A 123 -8.40 -15.72 -5.42
CA SER A 123 -7.33 -15.36 -6.36
C SER A 123 -7.85 -14.58 -7.59
N ALA A 124 -9.09 -14.83 -8.02
CA ALA A 124 -9.72 -14.11 -9.13
C ALA A 124 -10.07 -12.64 -8.82
N GLN A 125 -9.96 -12.22 -7.56
CA GLN A 125 -10.24 -10.85 -7.11
C GLN A 125 -8.97 -10.03 -6.87
N VAL A 126 -7.79 -10.64 -6.89
CA VAL A 126 -6.52 -9.94 -6.66
C VAL A 126 -6.39 -8.73 -7.59
N GLY A 127 -6.03 -7.59 -7.02
CA GLY A 127 -5.90 -6.31 -7.74
C GLY A 127 -7.23 -5.65 -8.13
N LYS A 128 -8.39 -6.27 -7.88
CA LYS A 128 -9.69 -5.63 -8.13
C LYS A 128 -10.09 -4.73 -6.95
N PRO A 129 -10.82 -3.62 -7.21
CA PRO A 129 -11.39 -2.81 -6.14
C PRO A 129 -12.30 -3.67 -5.25
N VAL A 130 -12.29 -3.41 -3.95
CA VAL A 130 -13.25 -4.06 -3.05
C VAL A 130 -14.68 -3.68 -3.44
N SER A 131 -15.64 -4.59 -3.22
CA SER A 131 -17.04 -4.32 -3.54
C SER A 131 -17.57 -3.10 -2.77
N ALA A 132 -18.59 -2.43 -3.29
CA ALA A 132 -19.20 -1.28 -2.63
C ALA A 132 -19.69 -1.61 -1.20
N SER A 133 -20.21 -2.82 -0.98
CA SER A 133 -20.63 -3.28 0.34
C SER A 133 -19.44 -3.43 1.30
N VAL A 134 -18.37 -4.10 0.85
CA VAL A 134 -17.15 -4.28 1.67
C VAL A 134 -16.53 -2.92 1.99
N LYS A 135 -16.45 -2.02 1.00
CA LYS A 135 -15.97 -0.65 1.21
C LYS A 135 -16.78 0.09 2.27
N SER A 136 -18.10 0.01 2.20
CA SER A 136 -19.00 0.65 3.17
C SER A 136 -18.77 0.10 4.58
N ASP A 137 -18.68 -1.23 4.73
CA ASP A 137 -18.46 -1.89 6.01
C ASP A 137 -17.10 -1.52 6.63
N MET A 138 -16.04 -1.52 5.81
CA MET A 138 -14.71 -1.10 6.24
C MET A 138 -14.72 0.36 6.70
N LEU A 139 -15.30 1.28 5.92
CA LEU A 139 -15.35 2.70 6.25
C LEU A 139 -16.13 2.96 7.55
N ALA A 140 -17.21 2.19 7.81
CA ALA A 140 -17.93 2.27 9.07
C ALA A 140 -17.02 1.89 10.27
N ASN A 141 -16.12 0.92 10.10
CA ASN A 141 -15.12 0.53 11.09
C ASN A 141 -13.90 1.48 11.15
N MET A 142 -13.84 2.55 10.34
CA MET A 142 -12.72 3.50 10.29
C MET A 142 -13.12 4.94 10.68
N ALA A 143 -14.22 5.12 11.40
CA ALA A 143 -14.79 6.43 11.70
C ALA A 143 -13.85 7.42 12.43
N ALA A 144 -12.82 6.95 13.15
CA ALA A 144 -11.83 7.82 13.80
C ALA A 144 -10.69 8.25 12.86
N LEU A 145 -10.54 7.62 11.70
CA LEU A 145 -9.49 7.91 10.72
C LEU A 145 -9.94 9.02 9.76
N LYS A 146 -9.53 10.25 10.04
CA LYS A 146 -9.98 11.46 9.32
C LYS A 146 -9.59 11.52 7.84
N ASN A 147 -8.55 10.79 7.44
CA ASN A 147 -8.06 10.70 6.06
C ASN A 147 -8.74 9.57 5.26
N MET A 148 -9.67 8.82 5.86
CA MET A 148 -10.45 7.79 5.17
C MET A 148 -11.80 8.34 4.72
N SER A 149 -12.21 8.02 3.50
CA SER A 149 -13.48 8.48 2.93
C SER A 149 -14.02 7.50 1.88
N ALA A 150 -15.23 7.79 1.37
CA ALA A 150 -15.80 7.07 0.23
C ALA A 150 -14.92 7.10 -1.03
N LYS A 151 -13.95 8.02 -1.12
CA LYS A 151 -13.00 8.14 -2.23
C LYS A 151 -11.73 7.32 -2.03
N THR A 152 -11.43 6.89 -0.80
CA THR A 152 -10.24 6.07 -0.50
C THR A 152 -10.27 4.78 -1.34
N PRO A 153 -9.23 4.51 -2.14
CA PRO A 153 -9.12 3.26 -2.87
C PRO A 153 -8.82 2.09 -1.92
N PHE A 154 -9.48 0.95 -2.15
CA PHE A 154 -9.20 -0.31 -1.48
C PHE A 154 -9.23 -1.44 -2.51
N PHE A 155 -8.25 -2.35 -2.45
CA PHE A 155 -8.07 -3.44 -3.39
C PHE A 155 -7.85 -4.77 -2.66
N TYR A 156 -8.39 -5.84 -3.22
CA TYR A 156 -8.14 -7.19 -2.69
C TYR A 156 -6.70 -7.61 -2.99
N THR A 157 -5.99 -8.10 -1.98
CA THR A 157 -4.63 -8.61 -2.12
C THR A 157 -4.62 -10.11 -2.40
N ALA A 158 -3.44 -10.65 -2.70
CA ALA A 158 -3.23 -12.09 -2.82
C ALA A 158 -3.33 -12.85 -1.47
N VAL A 159 -3.31 -12.14 -0.33
CA VAL A 159 -3.50 -12.71 1.00
C VAL A 159 -4.98 -12.55 1.40
N PRO A 160 -5.78 -13.63 1.46
CA PRO A 160 -7.19 -13.51 1.79
C PRO A 160 -7.39 -12.91 3.18
N GLY A 161 -8.19 -11.85 3.26
CA GLY A 161 -8.46 -11.12 4.49
C GLY A 161 -7.46 -9.99 4.81
N VAL A 162 -6.49 -9.74 3.94
CA VAL A 162 -5.68 -8.53 3.92
C VAL A 162 -6.11 -7.66 2.75
N ILE A 163 -6.41 -6.40 3.02
CA ILE A 163 -6.83 -5.40 2.03
C ILE A 163 -5.74 -4.35 1.89
N TRP A 164 -5.39 -4.02 0.65
CA TRP A 164 -4.52 -2.90 0.37
C TRP A 164 -5.36 -1.64 0.19
N GLY A 165 -4.90 -0.52 0.71
CA GLY A 165 -5.49 0.79 0.47
C GLY A 165 -4.44 1.86 0.29
N ALA A 166 -4.86 3.04 -0.16
CA ALA A 166 -4.00 4.22 -0.19
C ALA A 166 -4.79 5.45 0.24
N THR A 167 -4.14 6.39 0.93
CA THR A 167 -4.76 7.69 1.20
C THR A 167 -4.94 8.46 -0.12
N LEU A 168 -5.75 9.52 -0.11
CA LEU A 168 -5.89 10.34 -1.32
C LEU A 168 -4.56 11.02 -1.69
N GLU A 169 -3.64 11.20 -0.75
CA GLU A 169 -2.28 11.71 -0.99
C GLU A 169 -1.36 10.66 -1.61
N GLY A 170 -1.80 9.40 -1.75
CA GLY A 170 -1.05 8.32 -2.37
C GLY A 170 -0.18 7.51 -1.41
N VAL A 171 -0.42 7.60 -0.10
CA VAL A 171 0.31 6.80 0.91
C VAL A 171 -0.34 5.42 1.03
N PRO A 172 0.33 4.32 0.65
CA PRO A 172 -0.22 2.98 0.75
C PRO A 172 -0.25 2.48 2.20
N PHE A 173 -1.16 1.54 2.47
CA PHE A 173 -1.24 0.81 3.74
C PHE A 173 -1.97 -0.52 3.54
N LEU A 174 -1.78 -1.44 4.47
CA LEU A 174 -2.52 -2.71 4.54
C LEU A 174 -3.44 -2.72 5.75
N LEU A 175 -4.59 -3.38 5.61
CA LEU A 175 -5.60 -3.56 6.64
C LEU A 175 -6.01 -5.01 6.76
N SER A 176 -6.46 -5.43 7.93
CA SER A 176 -7.39 -6.57 8.01
C SER A 176 -8.70 -6.22 7.29
N ASP A 177 -9.39 -7.22 6.73
CA ASP A 177 -10.66 -7.04 6.00
C ASP A 177 -11.84 -6.51 6.85
N ASP A 178 -11.70 -6.52 8.17
CA ASP A 178 -12.59 -5.87 9.13
C ASP A 178 -12.08 -4.50 9.65
N ALA A 179 -10.96 -4.04 9.10
CA ALA A 179 -10.26 -2.79 9.40
C ALA A 179 -9.84 -2.63 10.88
N GLN A 180 -9.64 -3.70 11.65
CA GLN A 180 -9.20 -3.60 13.05
C GLN A 180 -7.69 -3.37 13.21
N TYR A 181 -6.89 -3.81 12.25
CA TYR A 181 -5.44 -3.66 12.26
C TYR A 181 -4.94 -3.03 10.97
N ILE A 182 -3.93 -2.17 11.09
CA ILE A 182 -3.35 -1.37 10.02
C ILE A 182 -1.84 -1.52 10.08
N THR A 183 -1.17 -1.60 8.93
CA THR A 183 0.29 -1.51 8.85
C THR A 183 0.70 -0.74 7.60
N ASP A 184 1.85 -0.08 7.68
CA ASP A 184 2.55 0.58 6.57
C ASP A 184 3.50 -0.39 5.84
N GLY A 185 3.56 -1.65 6.28
CA GLY A 185 4.30 -2.71 5.59
C GLY A 185 3.73 -3.03 4.21
N GLU A 186 4.53 -3.75 3.42
CA GLU A 186 4.20 -4.14 2.05
C GLU A 186 4.11 -5.66 1.93
N ILE A 187 3.30 -6.16 0.99
CA ILE A 187 3.23 -7.60 0.69
C ILE A 187 4.41 -7.94 -0.21
N SER A 188 5.35 -8.67 0.38
CA SER A 188 6.46 -9.28 -0.34
C SER A 188 6.23 -10.76 -0.58
N VAL A 189 6.90 -11.31 -1.58
CA VAL A 189 6.78 -12.69 -2.00
C VAL A 189 8.08 -13.44 -1.74
N ILE A 190 7.95 -14.68 -1.24
CA ILE A 190 8.99 -15.69 -1.22
C ILE A 190 8.62 -16.75 -2.26
N GLU A 191 9.51 -16.98 -3.21
CA GLU A 191 9.34 -18.00 -4.24
C GLU A 191 10.65 -18.75 -4.44
N ASN A 192 10.57 -20.08 -4.62
CA ASN A 192 11.76 -20.94 -4.78
C ASN A 192 12.81 -20.77 -3.67
N GLY A 193 12.35 -20.47 -2.44
CA GLY A 193 13.23 -20.24 -1.30
C GLY A 193 14.02 -18.94 -1.37
N GLN A 194 13.59 -17.96 -2.19
CA GLN A 194 14.19 -16.64 -2.29
C GLN A 194 13.15 -15.56 -2.05
N PHE A 195 13.54 -14.50 -1.35
CA PHE A 195 12.76 -13.29 -1.25
C PHE A 195 12.86 -12.54 -2.59
N ILE A 196 11.74 -12.43 -3.32
CA ILE A 196 11.72 -11.82 -4.66
C ILE A 196 11.39 -10.32 -4.63
N GLY A 197 10.85 -9.80 -3.52
CA GLY A 197 10.42 -8.42 -3.38
C GLY A 197 8.90 -8.29 -3.35
N LEU A 198 8.37 -7.18 -3.84
CA LEU A 198 6.93 -6.88 -3.88
C LEU A 198 6.13 -7.91 -4.67
N ASP A 199 4.84 -8.07 -4.35
CA ASP A 199 3.90 -8.82 -5.20
C ASP A 199 3.60 -8.04 -6.49
N GLU A 200 4.48 -8.19 -7.49
CA GLU A 200 4.38 -7.51 -8.79
C GLU A 200 3.08 -7.86 -9.53
N ALA A 201 2.57 -9.08 -9.35
CA ALA A 201 1.32 -9.51 -9.98
C ALA A 201 0.12 -8.75 -9.39
N PHE A 202 0.07 -8.60 -8.07
CA PHE A 202 -0.91 -7.74 -7.42
C PHE A 202 -0.80 -6.29 -7.89
N GLU A 203 0.41 -5.72 -7.92
CA GLU A 203 0.63 -4.32 -8.34
C GLU A 203 0.15 -4.08 -9.77
N ALA A 204 0.49 -4.97 -10.71
CA ALA A 204 0.05 -4.85 -12.10
C ALA A 204 -1.49 -4.92 -12.22
N LEU A 205 -2.13 -5.92 -11.60
CA LEU A 205 -3.59 -6.07 -11.62
C LEU A 205 -4.33 -4.90 -10.96
N LYS A 206 -3.77 -4.35 -9.88
CA LYS A 206 -4.27 -3.13 -9.23
C LYS A 206 -4.20 -1.95 -10.17
N ASN A 207 -3.06 -1.73 -10.81
CA ASN A 207 -2.85 -0.59 -11.71
C ASN A 207 -3.77 -0.67 -12.93
N GLN A 208 -3.94 -1.86 -13.52
CA GLN A 208 -4.93 -2.09 -14.58
C GLN A 208 -6.36 -1.73 -14.14
N SER A 209 -6.74 -2.15 -12.93
CA SER A 209 -8.04 -1.82 -12.36
C SER A 209 -8.22 -0.31 -12.17
N VAL A 210 -7.15 0.41 -11.79
CA VAL A 210 -7.18 1.88 -11.74
C VAL A 210 -7.41 2.46 -13.13
N PHE A 211 -6.64 2.04 -14.14
CA PHE A 211 -6.79 2.54 -15.52
C PHE A 211 -8.21 2.36 -16.06
N ALA A 212 -8.82 1.21 -15.79
CA ALA A 212 -10.20 0.91 -16.19
C ALA A 212 -11.24 1.86 -15.58
N THR A 213 -10.93 2.51 -14.45
CA THR A 213 -11.85 3.46 -13.80
C THR A 213 -11.67 4.90 -14.27
N LEU A 214 -10.55 5.24 -14.92
CA LEU A 214 -10.25 6.60 -15.35
C LEU A 214 -11.29 7.10 -16.36
N ASP A 215 -11.69 8.37 -16.22
CA ASP A 215 -12.44 9.05 -17.27
C ASP A 215 -11.47 9.37 -18.42
N LYS A 216 -11.59 8.62 -19.52
CA LYS A 216 -10.75 8.78 -20.71
C LYS A 216 -10.85 10.17 -21.31
N SER A 217 -11.99 10.85 -21.16
CA SER A 217 -12.17 12.22 -21.65
C SER A 217 -11.35 13.26 -20.88
N GLN A 218 -10.80 12.89 -19.72
CA GLN A 218 -9.94 13.73 -18.89
C GLN A 218 -8.46 13.32 -18.96
N LEU A 219 -8.10 12.40 -19.86
CA LEU A 219 -6.71 12.11 -20.19
C LEU A 219 -6.24 13.09 -21.27
N ILE A 220 -4.96 13.44 -21.25
CA ILE A 220 -4.31 14.11 -22.39
C ILE A 220 -3.55 13.03 -23.15
N THR A 221 -4.08 12.65 -24.32
CA THR A 221 -3.54 11.56 -25.11
C THR A 221 -2.65 12.07 -26.24
N TYR A 222 -1.44 11.53 -26.35
CA TYR A 222 -0.53 11.69 -27.48
C TYR A 222 -0.48 10.36 -28.24
N PRO A 223 -1.26 10.22 -29.34
CA PRO A 223 -1.36 8.95 -30.05
C PRO A 223 -0.07 8.62 -30.80
N ALA A 224 0.19 7.34 -30.99
CA ALA A 224 1.18 6.84 -31.93
C ALA A 224 0.96 7.47 -33.33
N THR A 225 2.04 7.88 -33.98
CA THR A 225 2.01 8.42 -35.35
C THR A 225 2.38 7.37 -36.40
N SER A 226 2.96 6.25 -35.96
CA SER A 226 3.11 5.02 -36.74
C SER A 226 2.12 3.95 -36.26
N LYS A 227 2.27 2.69 -36.70
CA LYS A 227 1.44 1.59 -36.21
C LYS A 227 1.59 1.49 -34.69
N GLU A 228 0.47 1.54 -33.97
CA GLU A 228 0.48 1.40 -32.51
C GLU A 228 1.05 0.04 -32.11
N ARG A 229 2.10 0.08 -31.29
CA ARG A 229 2.84 -1.06 -30.72
C ARG A 229 2.69 -1.13 -29.20
N ALA A 230 2.50 0.02 -28.55
CA ALA A 230 2.38 0.09 -27.10
C ALA A 230 1.46 1.25 -26.67
N VAL A 231 0.79 1.08 -25.53
CA VAL A 231 0.02 2.12 -24.85
C VAL A 231 0.58 2.26 -23.43
N ILE A 232 0.86 3.50 -23.01
CA ILE A 232 1.34 3.79 -21.67
C ILE A 232 0.43 4.79 -20.96
N TYR A 233 0.38 4.71 -19.64
CA TYR A 233 -0.23 5.70 -18.75
C TYR A 233 0.87 6.41 -17.98
N VAL A 234 0.80 7.74 -17.91
CA VAL A 234 1.81 8.57 -17.24
C VAL A 234 1.13 9.48 -16.23
N ALA A 235 1.40 9.29 -14.95
CA ALA A 235 1.04 10.27 -13.93
C ALA A 235 2.03 11.44 -13.99
N ASP A 236 1.53 12.64 -14.32
CA ASP A 236 2.36 13.78 -14.72
C ASP A 236 1.97 15.07 -13.99
N ASP A 237 2.95 15.95 -13.77
CA ASP A 237 2.81 17.26 -13.16
C ASP A 237 3.59 18.33 -13.96
N VAL A 238 2.95 19.46 -14.25
CA VAL A 238 3.55 20.56 -15.03
C VAL A 238 4.77 21.24 -14.38
N ASN A 239 4.95 21.11 -13.07
CA ASN A 239 6.10 21.64 -12.33
C ASN A 239 7.20 20.62 -12.10
N CYS A 240 7.00 19.37 -12.52
CA CYS A 240 8.00 18.31 -12.40
C CYS A 240 9.05 18.41 -13.55
N PRO A 241 10.35 18.63 -13.26
CA PRO A 241 11.37 18.78 -14.29
C PRO A 241 11.57 17.53 -15.15
N TYR A 242 11.45 16.34 -14.56
CA TYR A 242 11.56 15.07 -15.29
C TYR A 242 10.37 14.84 -16.22
N CYS A 243 9.18 15.30 -15.84
CA CYS A 243 7.98 15.21 -16.65
C CYS A 243 8.13 16.07 -17.90
N ARG A 244 8.70 17.27 -17.77
CA ARG A 244 9.05 18.12 -18.92
C ARG A 244 10.06 17.46 -19.85
N ARG A 245 11.05 16.72 -19.31
CA ARG A 245 12.01 15.95 -20.11
C ARG A 245 11.36 14.77 -20.82
N LEU A 246 10.50 14.01 -20.15
CA LEU A 246 9.70 12.96 -20.78
C LEU A 246 8.84 13.54 -21.92
N HIS A 247 8.25 14.72 -21.71
CA HIS A 247 7.44 15.42 -22.72
C HIS A 247 8.21 15.75 -24.00
N GLN A 248 9.51 16.04 -23.89
CA GLN A 248 10.39 16.25 -25.06
C GLN A 248 10.60 14.96 -25.86
N GLN A 249 10.46 13.78 -25.25
CA GLN A 249 10.62 12.48 -25.89
C GLN A 249 9.34 11.93 -26.52
N ILE A 250 8.16 12.48 -26.16
CA ILE A 250 6.86 12.02 -26.69
C ILE A 250 6.83 11.93 -28.22
N PRO A 251 7.35 12.90 -29.01
CA PRO A 251 7.36 12.76 -30.47
C PRO A 251 8.13 11.53 -30.98
N MET A 252 9.25 11.20 -30.33
CA MET A 252 10.02 9.99 -30.66
C MET A 252 9.25 8.73 -30.27
N LEU A 253 8.61 8.71 -29.08
CA LEU A 253 7.79 7.60 -28.63
C LEU A 253 6.62 7.36 -29.59
N ASN A 254 5.91 8.41 -29.98
CA ASN A 254 4.80 8.31 -30.93
C ASN A 254 5.24 7.77 -32.29
N THR A 255 6.41 8.21 -32.78
CA THR A 255 6.99 7.71 -34.04
C THR A 255 7.36 6.23 -33.94
N LYS A 256 7.78 5.76 -32.76
CA LYS A 256 8.04 4.34 -32.47
C LYS A 256 6.78 3.50 -32.22
N GLY A 257 5.59 4.09 -32.31
CA GLY A 257 4.32 3.39 -32.17
C GLY A 257 3.77 3.39 -30.75
N VAL A 258 4.24 4.28 -29.87
CA VAL A 258 3.75 4.38 -28.49
C VAL A 258 2.66 5.46 -28.38
N THR A 259 1.49 5.09 -27.88
CA THR A 259 0.46 6.04 -27.44
C THR A 259 0.65 6.36 -25.97
N VAL A 260 0.74 7.65 -25.63
CA VAL A 260 0.96 8.15 -24.27
C VAL A 260 -0.33 8.76 -23.73
N ASN A 261 -0.88 8.19 -22.66
CA ASN A 261 -2.03 8.73 -21.95
C ASN A 261 -1.59 9.42 -20.66
N VAL A 262 -1.68 10.75 -20.61
CA VAL A 262 -1.31 11.52 -19.43
C VAL A 262 -2.47 11.61 -18.45
N ILE A 263 -2.21 11.21 -17.21
CA ILE A 263 -3.06 11.40 -16.04
C ILE A 263 -2.55 12.64 -15.29
N GLY A 264 -3.39 13.67 -15.18
CA GLY A 264 -3.02 14.86 -14.41
C GLY A 264 -2.87 14.53 -12.92
N TYR A 265 -1.66 14.67 -12.38
CA TYR A 265 -1.31 14.27 -11.01
C TYR A 265 -0.54 15.39 -10.29
N PRO A 266 -1.24 16.47 -9.85
CA PRO A 266 -0.60 17.63 -9.24
C PRO A 266 -0.06 17.30 -7.83
N ILE A 267 1.28 17.21 -7.69
CA ILE A 267 1.98 16.98 -6.42
C ILE A 267 2.68 18.22 -5.88
N TYR A 268 2.98 19.22 -6.73
CA TYR A 268 3.52 20.50 -6.27
C TYR A 268 2.40 21.47 -5.89
N GLU A 269 2.62 22.33 -4.89
CA GLU A 269 1.62 23.25 -4.35
C GLU A 269 0.97 24.16 -5.42
N ALA A 270 1.76 24.62 -6.39
CA ALA A 270 1.26 25.48 -7.48
C ALA A 270 0.50 24.72 -8.58
N SER A 271 0.70 23.40 -8.68
CA SER A 271 0.22 22.58 -9.81
C SER A 271 -1.30 22.50 -9.90
N PRO A 272 -2.10 22.36 -8.82
CA PRO A 272 -3.55 22.28 -8.93
C PRO A 272 -4.18 23.44 -9.69
N ALA A 273 -3.78 24.68 -9.41
CA ALA A 273 -4.32 25.86 -10.08
C ALA A 273 -3.84 25.98 -11.54
N GLN A 274 -2.57 25.69 -11.79
CA GLN A 274 -1.98 25.75 -13.14
C GLN A 274 -2.54 24.68 -14.07
N MET A 275 -2.59 23.43 -13.58
CA MET A 275 -3.15 22.32 -14.35
C MET A 275 -4.65 22.54 -14.57
N ARG A 276 -5.40 23.11 -13.61
CA ARG A 276 -6.83 23.40 -13.80
C ARG A 276 -7.07 24.20 -15.07
N GLY A 277 -6.26 25.23 -15.33
CA GLY A 277 -6.40 26.02 -16.55
C GLY A 277 -6.17 25.23 -17.84
N ILE A 278 -5.33 24.21 -17.79
CA ILE A 278 -5.12 23.26 -18.89
C ILE A 278 -6.34 22.37 -19.04
N TRP A 279 -6.83 21.71 -17.99
CA TRP A 279 -7.98 20.78 -18.09
C TRP A 279 -9.33 21.47 -18.35
N CYS A 280 -9.42 22.77 -18.10
CA CYS A 280 -10.58 23.60 -18.44
C CYS A 280 -10.67 23.99 -19.94
N GLN A 281 -9.69 23.65 -20.78
CA GLN A 281 -9.80 23.95 -22.21
C GLN A 281 -10.94 23.13 -22.84
N ALA A 282 -11.60 23.72 -23.84
CA ALA A 282 -12.90 23.28 -24.33
C ALA A 282 -12.91 21.88 -24.95
N ASP A 283 -11.79 21.44 -25.52
CA ASP A 283 -11.66 20.16 -26.21
C ASP A 283 -10.28 19.53 -26.00
N GLU A 284 -10.10 18.29 -26.45
CA GLU A 284 -8.84 17.56 -26.31
C GLU A 284 -7.65 18.25 -27.02
N SER A 285 -7.87 18.86 -28.18
CA SER A 285 -6.81 19.51 -28.96
C SER A 285 -6.28 20.76 -28.24
N SER A 286 -7.19 21.59 -27.74
CA SER A 286 -6.87 22.80 -26.97
C SER A 286 -6.24 22.46 -25.62
N ARG A 287 -6.70 21.40 -24.93
CA ARG A 287 -6.04 20.87 -23.71
C ARG A 287 -4.60 20.45 -23.99
N ARG A 288 -4.38 19.66 -25.04
CA ARG A 288 -3.05 19.21 -25.44
C ARG A 288 -2.11 20.37 -25.76
N LYS A 289 -2.57 21.35 -26.54
CA LYS A 289 -1.80 22.57 -26.85
C LYS A 289 -1.44 23.36 -25.58
N ALA A 290 -2.37 23.49 -24.64
CA ALA A 290 -2.13 24.15 -23.36
C ALA A 290 -1.12 23.36 -22.50
N PHE A 291 -1.18 22.03 -22.51
CA PHE A 291 -0.23 21.17 -21.82
C PHE A 291 1.16 21.22 -22.46
N ASP A 292 1.28 21.13 -23.79
CA ASP A 292 2.54 21.30 -24.52
C ASP A 292 3.21 22.64 -24.19
N LYS A 293 2.42 23.70 -24.16
CA LYS A 293 2.89 25.05 -23.81
C LYS A 293 3.45 25.10 -22.37
N ALA A 294 2.78 24.46 -21.42
CA ALA A 294 3.26 24.37 -20.04
C ALA A 294 4.53 23.52 -19.92
N MET A 295 4.56 22.36 -20.58
CA MET A 295 5.64 21.38 -20.46
C MET A 295 6.92 21.79 -21.21
N LEU A 296 6.78 22.36 -22.41
CA LEU A 296 7.91 22.68 -23.29
C LEU A 296 8.39 24.13 -23.16
N ALA A 297 7.46 25.08 -22.96
CA ALA A 297 7.78 26.50 -22.90
C ALA A 297 7.67 27.10 -21.48
N GLY A 298 7.18 26.33 -20.50
CA GLY A 298 6.95 26.83 -19.14
C GLY A 298 5.85 27.87 -19.03
N GLN A 299 5.02 28.01 -20.07
CA GLN A 299 3.99 29.04 -20.12
C GLN A 299 2.63 28.43 -19.76
N MET A 300 2.11 28.79 -18.59
CA MET A 300 0.82 28.28 -18.08
C MET A 300 -0.37 28.92 -18.83
N THR A 301 -1.43 28.14 -18.98
CA THR A 301 -2.71 28.62 -19.53
C THR A 301 -3.65 28.91 -18.36
N PRO A 302 -4.10 30.17 -18.16
CA PRO A 302 -5.06 30.50 -17.11
C PRO A 302 -6.39 29.77 -17.32
N ALA A 303 -7.05 29.40 -16.22
CA ALA A 303 -8.42 28.91 -16.30
C ALA A 303 -9.36 30.02 -16.79
N PRO A 304 -10.25 29.75 -17.76
CA PRO A 304 -11.26 30.73 -18.16
C PRO A 304 -12.26 30.95 -17.01
N ALA A 305 -12.79 32.16 -16.90
CA ALA A 305 -13.74 32.53 -15.84
C ALA A 305 -15.02 31.66 -15.85
N SER A 306 -15.36 31.04 -16.98
CA SER A 306 -16.48 30.11 -17.12
C SER A 306 -16.20 28.70 -16.58
N CYS A 307 -14.95 28.36 -16.25
CA CYS A 307 -14.61 27.03 -15.75
C CYS A 307 -14.88 26.92 -14.25
N ASN A 308 -16.11 26.55 -13.93
CA ASN A 308 -16.58 26.33 -12.55
C ASN A 308 -16.47 24.86 -12.10
N THR A 309 -16.11 23.95 -13.02
CA THR A 309 -16.02 22.51 -12.77
C THR A 309 -14.57 22.07 -12.60
N ASP A 310 -14.30 21.23 -11.62
CA ASP A 310 -12.99 20.59 -11.46
C ASP A 310 -12.89 19.34 -12.33
N HIS A 311 -12.04 19.44 -13.35
CA HIS A 311 -11.82 18.40 -14.35
C HIS A 311 -10.60 17.51 -14.06
N ILE A 312 -9.79 17.85 -13.05
CA ILE A 312 -8.55 17.12 -12.73
C ILE A 312 -8.77 16.15 -11.58
N THR A 313 -9.37 16.66 -10.51
CA THR A 313 -9.52 15.93 -9.25
C THR A 313 -10.21 14.57 -9.43
N PRO A 314 -11.25 14.39 -10.27
CA PRO A 314 -11.88 13.08 -10.43
C PRO A 314 -10.92 11.96 -10.89
N ASN A 315 -10.04 12.23 -11.86
CA ASN A 315 -9.05 11.23 -12.28
C ASN A 315 -7.89 11.13 -11.28
N ARG A 316 -7.48 12.23 -10.64
CA ARG A 316 -6.48 12.18 -9.58
C ARG A 316 -6.93 11.33 -8.39
N GLU A 317 -8.19 11.41 -7.99
CA GLU A 317 -8.74 10.61 -6.89
C GLU A 317 -8.72 9.11 -7.23
N LYS A 318 -9.11 8.74 -8.45
CA LYS A 318 -9.00 7.37 -8.95
C LYS A 318 -7.54 6.89 -9.02
N ALA A 319 -6.67 7.76 -9.51
CA ALA A 319 -5.23 7.52 -9.62
C ALA A 319 -4.53 7.36 -8.26
N ALA A 320 -5.15 7.71 -7.13
CA ALA A 320 -4.61 7.43 -5.81
C ALA A 320 -4.33 5.92 -5.60
N GLY A 321 -5.08 5.04 -6.28
CA GLY A 321 -4.82 3.59 -6.26
C GLY A 321 -3.49 3.16 -6.91
N LEU A 322 -2.84 4.05 -7.67
CA LEU A 322 -1.51 3.83 -8.21
C LEU A 322 -0.40 4.10 -7.18
N ALA A 323 -0.73 4.73 -6.04
CA ALA A 323 0.22 5.13 -5.00
C ALA A 323 1.46 5.86 -5.56
N VAL A 324 1.23 6.81 -6.48
CA VAL A 324 2.32 7.54 -7.16
C VAL A 324 3.10 8.36 -6.13
N MET A 325 4.35 7.97 -5.90
CA MET A 325 5.28 8.67 -4.99
C MET A 325 6.07 9.78 -5.68
N ALA A 326 6.29 9.67 -6.99
CA ALA A 326 7.03 10.63 -7.79
C ALA A 326 6.47 10.69 -9.21
N THR A 327 6.57 11.86 -9.83
CA THR A 327 6.22 12.07 -11.25
C THR A 327 7.51 12.27 -12.07
N PRO A 328 7.57 11.81 -13.33
CA PRO A 328 6.55 11.01 -13.98
C PRO A 328 6.56 9.57 -13.44
N ALA A 329 5.38 8.99 -13.24
CA ALA A 329 5.25 7.54 -13.04
C ALA A 329 4.67 6.93 -14.32
N ILE A 330 5.43 6.04 -14.95
CA ILE A 330 5.15 5.51 -16.28
C ILE A 330 4.75 4.04 -16.17
N TYR A 331 3.56 3.71 -16.66
CA TYR A 331 3.00 2.37 -16.60
C TYR A 331 2.70 1.88 -18.01
N ARG A 332 2.95 0.60 -18.29
CA ARG A 332 2.38 -0.07 -19.45
C ARG A 332 0.89 -0.31 -19.25
N GLU A 333 0.18 -0.54 -20.35
CA GLU A 333 -1.23 -0.93 -20.31
C GLU A 333 -1.50 -2.22 -19.53
N ASP A 334 -0.50 -3.11 -19.41
CA ASP A 334 -0.57 -4.30 -18.56
C ASP A 334 -0.44 -4.01 -17.05
N GLY A 335 -0.28 -2.74 -16.65
CA GLY A 335 -0.22 -2.32 -15.25
C GLY A 335 1.20 -2.29 -14.66
N VAL A 336 2.20 -2.79 -15.38
CA VAL A 336 3.57 -2.81 -14.89
C VAL A 336 4.15 -1.39 -14.86
N LEU A 337 4.67 -0.99 -13.70
CA LEU A 337 5.37 0.29 -13.49
C LEU A 337 6.81 0.19 -13.99
N TYR A 338 7.25 1.19 -14.74
CA TYR A 338 8.66 1.37 -15.07
C TYR A 338 9.41 2.03 -13.90
N GLN A 339 10.42 1.35 -13.37
CA GLN A 339 11.15 1.78 -12.16
C GLN A 339 12.56 2.32 -12.44
N ALA A 340 12.90 2.55 -13.71
CA ALA A 340 14.22 3.06 -14.12
C ALA A 340 14.09 4.42 -14.84
N SER A 341 15.23 4.97 -15.28
CA SER A 341 15.24 6.24 -16.01
C SER A 341 14.66 6.05 -17.41
N PHE A 342 13.65 6.83 -17.79
CA PHE A 342 13.11 6.80 -19.17
C PHE A 342 14.10 7.31 -20.22
N GLU A 343 15.24 7.87 -19.80
CA GLU A 343 16.35 8.24 -20.68
C GLU A 343 17.27 7.06 -21.00
N SER A 344 17.07 5.90 -20.35
CA SER A 344 17.90 4.71 -20.55
C SER A 344 17.47 3.91 -21.78
N PRO A 345 18.39 3.16 -22.45
CA PRO A 345 18.04 2.33 -23.59
C PRO A 345 16.97 1.27 -23.28
N GLU A 346 16.97 0.76 -22.05
CA GLU A 346 16.05 -0.27 -21.56
C GLU A 346 14.60 0.23 -21.52
N PHE A 347 14.35 1.53 -21.60
CA PHE A 347 12.98 2.06 -21.65
C PHE A 347 12.24 1.59 -22.91
N LEU A 348 12.89 1.58 -24.07
CA LEU A 348 12.24 1.11 -25.30
C LEU A 348 12.06 -0.42 -25.31
N GLU A 349 12.98 -1.16 -24.70
CA GLU A 349 12.87 -2.61 -24.48
C GLU A 349 11.68 -2.93 -23.57
N PHE A 350 11.57 -2.22 -22.44
CA PHE A 350 10.45 -2.34 -21.51
C PHE A 350 9.11 -2.13 -22.22
N LEU A 351 9.03 -1.19 -23.16
CA LEU A 351 7.85 -0.90 -23.97
C LEU A 351 7.65 -1.86 -25.15
N GLY A 352 8.65 -2.69 -25.50
CA GLY A 352 8.61 -3.57 -26.67
C GLY A 352 8.65 -2.83 -28.01
N VAL A 353 9.29 -1.64 -28.06
CA VAL A 353 9.31 -0.73 -29.22
C VAL A 353 10.71 -0.36 -29.74
N GLU A 354 11.71 -1.19 -29.43
CA GLU A 354 13.03 -1.10 -30.06
C GLU A 354 12.96 -0.98 -31.59
#